data_AF-A0A0M0JLN7-F1
#
_entry.id   AF-A0A0M0JLN7-F1
#
_cell.length_a   1.000
_cell.length_b   1.000
_cell.length_c   1.000
_cell.angle_alpha   90.00
_cell.angle_beta   90.00
_cell.angle_gamma   90.00
#
_symmetry.space_group_name_H-M   'P 1'
#
loop_
_entity.id
_entity.type
_entity.pdbx_description
1 polymer ?
#
loop_
_entity_poly.entity_id
_entity_poly.type
_entity_poly.pdbx_seq_one_letter_code
_entity_poly.pdbx_strand_id
1 'polypeptide(L)'
;MSAQEMLALMNNYDLLKKGPKNMMQGNNRDSDGTIDRVRDPPESLKPLLKKIRRQVDLRNLDLTSVMTQQGGTRYGTMNTQRWNSTIVILFEKDLIFSEEDLLALDNAYGTGAEDRHRPGAFESIAWMDFVEDIGKTDGSFMPESEAPPLMLTKMPLSNIAMMLDMMDGSADGKVDDSINKHRSLMGDKRWG
;
A
#
# COMPACT_ATOMS: atom_id res chain seq x y z
N MET A 1 41.91 39.69 -7.34
CA MET A 1 41.77 38.57 -6.40
C MET A 1 42.80 38.75 -5.31
N SER A 2 42.35 39.04 -4.10
CA SER A 2 43.20 39.30 -2.93
C SER A 2 43.57 38.00 -2.20
N ALA A 3 44.66 38.01 -1.43
CA ALA A 3 45.08 36.84 -0.64
C ALA A 3 44.01 36.39 0.37
N GLN A 4 43.17 37.31 0.85
CA GLN A 4 42.00 36.98 1.69
C GLN A 4 40.93 36.17 0.95
N GLU A 5 40.72 36.40 -0.35
CA GLU A 5 39.74 35.64 -1.14
C GLU A 5 40.21 34.20 -1.42
N MET A 6 41.53 33.98 -1.56
CA MET A 6 42.10 32.64 -1.68
C MET A 6 42.04 31.84 -0.37
N LEU A 7 42.24 32.50 0.78
CA LEU A 7 42.10 31.87 2.10
C LEU A 7 40.65 31.50 2.43
N ALA A 8 39.68 32.33 2.01
CA ALA A 8 38.26 32.01 2.16
C ALA A 8 37.84 30.78 1.32
N LEU A 9 38.44 30.61 0.14
CA LEU A 9 38.25 29.42 -0.70
C LEU A 9 38.89 28.16 -0.08
N MET A 10 40.04 28.29 0.57
CA MET A 10 40.72 27.16 1.24
C MET A 10 40.07 26.74 2.57
N ASN A 11 39.37 27.65 3.27
CA ASN A 11 38.64 27.33 4.50
C ASN A 11 37.27 26.65 4.27
N ASN A 12 36.78 26.62 3.03
CA ASN A 12 35.61 25.81 2.64
C ASN A 12 35.98 24.33 2.45
N TYR A 13 36.73 23.77 3.40
CA TYR A 13 37.15 22.36 3.44
C TYR A 13 35.93 21.40 3.45
N ASP A 14 34.76 21.88 3.86
CA ASP A 14 33.49 21.14 3.81
C ASP A 14 32.93 20.96 2.40
N LEU A 15 33.20 21.90 1.48
CA LEU A 15 32.81 21.76 0.07
C LEU A 15 33.73 20.80 -0.69
N LEU A 16 35.02 20.72 -0.29
CA LEU A 16 35.98 19.81 -0.90
C LEU A 16 35.84 18.36 -0.41
N LYS A 17 35.27 18.13 0.78
CA LYS A 17 34.88 16.79 1.26
C LYS A 17 33.61 16.25 0.61
N LYS A 18 32.80 17.09 -0.05
CA LYS A 18 31.76 16.64 -0.98
C LYS A 18 32.39 16.32 -2.35
N GLY A 19 33.39 15.44 -2.35
CA GLY A 19 33.77 14.73 -3.56
C GLY A 19 32.56 13.93 -4.07
N PRO A 20 32.54 13.52 -5.36
CA PRO A 20 31.53 12.58 -5.83
C PRO A 20 31.55 11.41 -4.86
N LYS A 21 30.39 11.00 -4.34
CA LYS A 21 30.25 9.83 -3.49
C LYS A 21 30.82 8.65 -4.28
N ASN A 22 32.11 8.38 -4.07
CA ASN A 22 32.80 7.26 -4.67
C ASN A 22 32.11 6.03 -4.11
N MET A 23 31.30 5.46 -4.99
CA MET A 23 31.03 4.04 -5.09
C MET A 23 32.28 3.25 -4.70
N MET A 24 32.08 2.17 -3.94
CA MET A 24 33.08 1.22 -3.46
C MET A 24 33.79 1.55 -2.14
N GLN A 25 33.08 1.35 -1.03
CA GLN A 25 33.72 0.80 0.17
C GLN A 25 32.75 -0.18 0.83
N GLY A 26 33.04 -1.48 0.64
CA GLY A 26 32.24 -2.60 1.12
C GLY A 26 32.31 -2.75 2.62
N ASN A 27 31.47 -2.01 3.33
CA ASN A 27 31.18 -2.19 4.75
C ASN A 27 29.78 -2.76 5.03
N ASN A 28 28.95 -2.93 3.99
CA ASN A 28 27.63 -3.53 4.08
C ASN A 28 27.65 -4.82 3.26
N ARG A 29 28.17 -5.90 3.84
CA ARG A 29 27.96 -7.23 3.28
C ARG A 29 26.92 -7.89 4.14
N ASP A 30 25.85 -8.35 3.51
CA ASP A 30 24.63 -8.68 4.22
C ASP A 30 24.57 -10.20 4.41
N SER A 31 23.56 -10.66 5.13
CA SER A 31 23.48 -12.07 5.54
C SER A 31 23.36 -13.06 4.38
N ASP A 32 23.04 -12.58 3.17
CA ASP A 32 22.94 -13.36 1.93
C ASP A 32 24.22 -13.31 1.07
N GLY A 33 25.25 -12.59 1.51
CA GLY A 33 26.51 -12.41 0.79
C GLY A 33 26.47 -11.36 -0.31
N THR A 34 25.38 -10.60 -0.44
CA THR A 34 25.29 -9.44 -1.30
C THR A 34 25.79 -8.17 -0.59
N ILE A 35 25.84 -7.06 -1.32
CA ILE A 35 26.28 -5.76 -0.80
C ILE A 35 25.06 -4.85 -0.89
N ASP A 36 24.55 -4.40 0.26
CA ASP A 36 23.50 -3.39 0.36
C ASP A 36 23.93 -2.16 -0.43
N ARG A 37 23.15 -1.83 -1.46
CA ARG A 37 23.39 -0.65 -2.29
C ARG A 37 22.69 0.57 -1.71
N VAL A 38 21.65 0.34 -0.93
CA VAL A 38 20.81 1.39 -0.37
C VAL A 38 20.72 1.24 1.15
N ARG A 39 20.32 2.31 1.82
CA ARG A 39 20.09 2.29 3.27
C ARG A 39 18.74 1.66 3.57
N ASP A 40 18.59 1.17 4.80
CA ASP A 40 17.31 0.68 5.29
C ASP A 40 16.16 1.65 4.99
N PRO A 41 14.98 1.14 4.62
CA PRO A 41 13.85 1.95 4.22
C PRO A 41 13.33 2.81 5.38
N PRO A 42 12.90 4.06 5.10
CA PRO A 42 12.38 4.96 6.13
C PRO A 42 11.12 4.37 6.79
N GLU A 43 10.87 4.74 8.05
CA GLU A 43 9.76 4.16 8.83
C GLU A 43 8.38 4.41 8.21
N SER A 44 8.23 5.52 7.46
CA SER A 44 7.03 5.84 6.70
C SER A 44 6.72 4.83 5.60
N LEU A 45 7.71 4.09 5.10
CA LEU A 45 7.55 3.09 4.03
C LEU A 45 7.21 1.70 4.57
N LYS A 46 7.49 1.43 5.85
CA LYS A 46 7.20 0.13 6.50
C LYS A 46 5.75 -0.34 6.32
N PRO A 47 4.71 0.53 6.41
CA PRO A 47 3.34 0.11 6.16
C PRO A 47 3.10 -0.38 4.73
N LEU A 48 3.72 0.26 3.74
CA LEU A 48 3.63 -0.14 2.34
C LEU A 48 4.33 -1.48 2.10
N LEU A 49 5.55 -1.65 2.63
CA LEU A 49 6.30 -2.92 2.54
C LEU A 49 5.55 -4.08 3.17
N LYS A 50 4.87 -3.86 4.31
CA LYS A 50 4.01 -4.87 4.94
C LYS A 50 2.82 -5.25 4.06
N LYS A 51 2.16 -4.28 3.40
CA LYS A 51 1.07 -4.57 2.46
C LYS A 51 1.57 -5.43 1.29
N ILE A 52 2.71 -5.06 0.72
CA ILE A 52 3.36 -5.82 -0.36
C ILE A 52 3.70 -7.24 0.12
N ARG A 53 4.34 -7.36 1.29
CA ARG A 53 4.72 -8.66 1.87
C ARG A 53 3.53 -9.58 2.05
N ARG A 54 2.42 -9.06 2.59
CA ARG A 54 1.19 -9.84 2.74
C ARG A 54 0.68 -10.40 1.41
N GLN A 55 0.75 -9.62 0.33
CA GLN A 55 0.33 -10.10 -0.99
C GLN A 55 1.28 -11.15 -1.57
N VAL A 56 2.58 -10.99 -1.33
CA VAL A 56 3.60 -11.97 -1.69
C VAL A 56 3.33 -13.31 -0.98
N ASP A 57 3.03 -13.27 0.32
CA ASP A 57 2.72 -14.47 1.11
C ASP A 57 1.40 -15.12 0.66
N LEU A 58 0.33 -14.32 0.43
CA LEU A 58 -0.98 -14.83 -0.01
C LEU A 58 -0.91 -15.52 -1.37
N ARG A 59 -0.06 -15.03 -2.28
CA ARG A 59 0.10 -15.57 -3.63
C ARG A 59 1.27 -16.54 -3.75
N ASN A 60 2.03 -16.75 -2.67
CA ASN A 60 3.25 -17.55 -2.65
C ASN A 60 4.20 -17.16 -3.80
N LEU A 61 4.44 -15.86 -3.96
CA LEU A 61 5.25 -15.32 -5.05
C LEU A 61 6.74 -15.41 -4.75
N ASP A 62 7.50 -16.01 -5.66
CA ASP A 62 8.95 -15.89 -5.68
C ASP A 62 9.36 -14.56 -6.34
N LEU A 63 9.48 -13.53 -5.51
CA LEU A 63 9.88 -12.19 -5.96
C LEU A 63 11.23 -12.18 -6.68
N THR A 64 12.19 -12.99 -6.22
CA THR A 64 13.54 -13.03 -6.80
C THR A 64 13.49 -13.49 -8.26
N SER A 65 12.77 -14.59 -8.51
CA SER A 65 12.56 -15.12 -9.86
C SER A 65 11.80 -14.14 -10.74
N VAL A 66 10.72 -13.54 -10.23
CA VAL A 66 9.91 -12.55 -10.98
C VAL A 66 10.74 -11.33 -11.37
N MET A 67 11.47 -10.73 -10.42
CA MET A 67 12.28 -9.55 -10.69
C MET A 67 13.40 -9.84 -11.69
N THR A 68 14.02 -11.02 -11.61
CA THR A 68 15.03 -11.46 -12.58
C THR A 68 14.45 -11.56 -13.99
N GLN A 69 13.25 -12.15 -14.14
CA GLN A 69 12.57 -12.29 -15.43
C GLN A 69 12.16 -10.94 -16.04
N GLN A 70 11.83 -9.95 -15.21
CA GLN A 70 11.43 -8.60 -15.65
C GLN A 70 12.61 -7.67 -15.95
N GLY A 71 13.84 -8.20 -15.93
CA GLY A 71 15.05 -7.47 -16.30
C GLY A 71 15.87 -6.97 -15.12
N GLY A 72 15.68 -7.56 -13.94
CA GLY A 72 16.60 -7.42 -12.82
C GLY A 72 17.96 -8.02 -13.17
N THR A 73 19.02 -7.25 -12.95
CA THR A 73 20.38 -7.73 -13.23
C THR A 73 20.89 -8.60 -12.08
N ARG A 74 21.87 -9.46 -12.37
CA ARG A 74 22.62 -10.23 -11.37
C ARG A 74 23.32 -9.37 -10.32
N TYR A 75 23.49 -8.07 -10.61
CA TYR A 75 24.08 -7.11 -9.71
C TYR A 75 23.03 -6.41 -8.85
N GLY A 76 21.81 -6.93 -8.76
CA GLY A 76 20.78 -6.40 -7.88
C GLY A 76 20.18 -5.08 -8.28
N THR A 77 20.42 -4.62 -9.51
CA THR A 77 19.86 -3.37 -10.02
C THR A 77 18.90 -3.60 -11.18
N MET A 78 17.90 -2.74 -11.30
CA MET A 78 16.90 -2.72 -12.38
C MET A 78 16.66 -1.27 -12.81
N ASN A 79 16.36 -1.02 -14.09
CA ASN A 79 15.99 0.31 -14.54
C ASN A 79 14.66 0.77 -13.91
N THR A 80 14.58 2.01 -13.45
CA THR A 80 13.42 2.58 -12.72
C THR A 80 12.10 2.50 -13.49
N GLN A 81 12.12 2.69 -14.82
CA GLN A 81 10.91 2.57 -15.64
C GLN A 81 10.39 1.12 -15.67
N ARG A 82 11.32 0.15 -15.78
CA ARG A 82 10.97 -1.28 -15.74
C ARG A 82 10.50 -1.70 -14.36
N TRP A 83 11.16 -1.20 -13.32
CA TRP A 83 10.78 -1.41 -11.93
C TRP A 83 9.33 -0.97 -11.67
N ASN A 84 9.00 0.28 -12.00
CA ASN A 84 7.66 0.82 -11.81
C ASN A 84 6.59 0.02 -12.58
N SER A 85 6.89 -0.33 -13.84
CA SER A 85 5.98 -1.16 -14.64
C SER A 85 5.80 -2.55 -14.00
N THR A 86 6.88 -3.15 -13.50
CA THR A 86 6.87 -4.48 -12.88
C THR A 86 6.05 -4.49 -11.60
N ILE A 87 6.26 -3.53 -10.71
CA ILE A 87 5.55 -3.44 -9.43
C ILE A 87 4.04 -3.26 -9.66
N VAL A 88 3.66 -2.36 -10.57
CA VAL A 88 2.25 -2.14 -10.90
C VAL A 88 1.60 -3.40 -11.49
N ILE A 89 2.26 -4.06 -12.45
CA ILE A 89 1.72 -5.29 -13.07
C ILE A 89 1.66 -6.45 -12.06
N LEU A 90 2.67 -6.58 -11.19
CA LEU A 90 2.76 -7.69 -10.26
C LEU A 90 1.62 -7.69 -9.25
N PHE A 91 1.21 -6.51 -8.77
CA PHE A 91 0.18 -6.35 -7.74
C PHE A 91 -1.12 -5.70 -8.23
N GLU A 92 -1.31 -5.50 -9.54
CA GLU A 92 -2.44 -4.80 -10.16
C GLU A 92 -3.81 -5.18 -9.58
N LYS A 93 -4.00 -6.46 -9.24
CA LYS A 93 -5.26 -7.00 -8.73
C LYS A 93 -5.49 -6.77 -7.24
N ASP A 94 -4.42 -6.61 -6.47
CA ASP A 94 -4.44 -6.73 -5.02
C ASP A 94 -4.04 -5.43 -4.31
N LEU A 95 -3.31 -4.55 -4.99
CA LEU A 95 -2.81 -3.29 -4.46
C LEU A 95 -2.80 -2.23 -5.56
N ILE A 96 -3.50 -1.13 -5.31
CA ILE A 96 -3.46 0.06 -6.16
C ILE A 96 -2.36 0.96 -5.62
N PHE A 97 -1.30 1.16 -6.41
CA PHE A 97 -0.24 2.10 -6.07
C PHE A 97 -0.62 3.52 -6.50
N SER A 98 -0.54 4.46 -5.56
CA SER A 98 -0.54 5.88 -5.91
C SER A 98 0.81 6.28 -6.53
N GLU A 99 0.86 7.42 -7.22
CA GLU A 99 2.13 7.97 -7.70
C GLU A 99 3.08 8.29 -6.54
N GLU A 100 2.53 8.69 -5.38
CA GLU A 100 3.30 8.94 -4.15
C GLU A 100 3.93 7.66 -3.59
N ASP A 101 3.22 6.53 -3.63
CA ASP A 101 3.75 5.23 -3.19
C ASP A 101 4.92 4.78 -4.07
N LEU A 102 4.77 4.90 -5.39
CA LEU A 102 5.84 4.56 -6.34
C LEU A 102 7.05 5.47 -6.17
N LEU A 103 6.83 6.77 -5.99
CA LEU A 103 7.91 7.73 -5.75
C LEU A 103 8.60 7.48 -4.40
N ALA A 104 7.86 7.07 -3.37
CA ALA A 104 8.44 6.69 -2.08
C ALA A 104 9.32 5.44 -2.19
N LEU A 105 8.88 4.43 -2.97
CA LEU A 105 9.68 3.24 -3.27
C LEU A 105 10.93 3.59 -4.09
N ASP A 106 10.77 4.40 -5.15
CA ASP A 106 11.86 4.82 -6.02
C ASP A 106 12.93 5.61 -5.26
N ASN A 107 12.53 6.46 -4.32
CA ASN A 107 13.45 7.21 -3.48
C ASN A 107 14.14 6.35 -2.42
N ALA A 108 13.43 5.35 -1.88
CA ALA A 108 13.95 4.48 -0.84
C ALA A 108 14.92 3.43 -1.38
N TYR A 109 14.69 2.91 -2.59
CA TYR A 109 15.53 1.88 -3.20
C TYR A 109 16.31 2.38 -4.42
N GLY A 110 16.25 3.68 -4.70
CA GLY A 110 16.97 4.32 -5.79
C GLY A 110 18.48 4.26 -5.62
N THR A 111 19.18 3.93 -6.70
CA THR A 111 20.63 3.79 -6.73
C THR A 111 21.22 4.25 -8.07
N GLY A 112 22.51 4.58 -8.06
CA GLY A 112 23.21 5.09 -9.24
C GLY A 112 23.08 6.60 -9.41
N ALA A 113 23.07 7.06 -10.68
CA ALA A 113 22.98 8.48 -11.01
C ALA A 113 21.54 8.99 -10.86
N GLU A 114 21.41 10.28 -10.57
CA GLU A 114 20.12 10.97 -10.63
C GLU A 114 19.62 11.00 -12.07
N ASP A 115 18.33 10.73 -12.26
CA ASP A 115 17.70 10.76 -13.56
C ASP A 115 17.67 12.21 -14.08
N ARG A 116 18.35 12.42 -15.21
CA ARG A 116 18.42 13.73 -15.87
C ARG A 116 17.05 14.25 -16.30
N HIS A 117 16.09 13.37 -16.55
CA HIS A 117 14.75 13.70 -17.02
C HIS A 117 13.75 13.86 -15.87
N ARG A 118 14.04 13.30 -14.69
CA ARG A 118 13.14 13.31 -13.53
C ARG A 118 13.92 13.70 -12.26
N PRO A 119 13.99 15.01 -11.94
CA PRO A 119 14.75 15.50 -10.80
C PRO A 119 14.31 14.81 -9.49
N GLY A 120 15.28 14.26 -8.75
CA GLY A 120 15.03 13.54 -7.50
C GLY A 120 14.77 12.05 -7.65
N ALA A 121 14.62 11.52 -8.88
CA ALA A 121 14.59 10.09 -9.12
C ALA A 121 15.99 9.57 -9.48
N PHE A 122 16.16 8.25 -9.40
CA PHE A 122 17.39 7.56 -9.78
C PHE A 122 17.19 6.79 -11.08
N GLU A 123 18.25 6.59 -11.87
CA GLU A 123 18.19 5.81 -13.12
C GLU A 123 17.99 4.30 -12.87
N SER A 124 18.40 3.83 -11.69
CA SER A 124 18.33 2.42 -11.29
C SER A 124 17.75 2.25 -9.90
N ILE A 125 17.16 1.08 -9.65
CA ILE A 125 16.59 0.64 -8.38
C ILE A 125 17.33 -0.61 -7.90
N ALA A 126 17.67 -0.67 -6.62
CA ALA A 126 18.27 -1.82 -5.96
C ALA A 126 17.18 -2.86 -5.60
N TRP A 127 16.78 -3.68 -6.57
CA TRP A 127 15.67 -4.62 -6.41
C TRP A 127 15.98 -5.78 -5.46
N MET A 128 17.25 -6.19 -5.31
CA MET A 128 17.62 -7.27 -4.38
C MET A 128 17.44 -6.82 -2.92
N ASP A 129 17.94 -5.63 -2.59
CA ASP A 129 17.75 -4.99 -1.28
C ASP A 129 16.25 -4.89 -0.95
N PHE A 130 15.41 -4.50 -1.92
CA PHE A 130 13.95 -4.51 -1.75
C PHE A 130 13.39 -5.90 -1.43
N VAL A 131 13.81 -6.94 -2.16
CA VAL A 131 13.31 -8.31 -1.93
C VAL A 131 13.75 -8.82 -0.56
N GLU A 132 14.97 -8.50 -0.14
CA GLU A 132 15.46 -8.83 1.19
C GLU A 132 14.64 -8.15 2.29
N ASP A 133 14.34 -6.85 2.15
CA ASP A 133 13.54 -6.12 3.12
C ASP A 133 12.10 -6.60 3.19
N ILE A 134 11.51 -6.99 2.06
CA ILE A 134 10.24 -7.71 2.06
C ILE A 134 10.40 -9.03 2.82
N GLY A 135 11.50 -9.77 2.61
CA GLY A 135 11.87 -11.00 3.31
C GLY A 135 11.95 -10.86 4.84
N LYS A 136 12.52 -9.75 5.32
CA LYS A 136 12.64 -9.39 6.75
C LYS A 136 11.33 -8.88 7.35
N THR A 137 10.46 -8.31 6.52
CA THR A 137 9.19 -7.74 6.96
C THR A 137 8.22 -8.85 7.37
N ASP A 138 7.64 -8.72 8.56
CA ASP A 138 6.53 -9.57 8.96
C ASP A 138 5.23 -9.08 8.31
N GLY A 139 4.66 -9.91 7.44
CA GLY A 139 3.36 -9.70 6.80
C GLY A 139 2.17 -9.91 7.74
N SER A 140 2.42 -10.38 8.96
CA SER A 140 1.38 -10.54 9.97
C SER A 140 0.91 -9.17 10.47
N PHE A 141 -0.42 -9.02 10.50
CA PHE A 141 -1.14 -7.89 11.10
C PHE A 141 -0.93 -6.50 10.44
N MET A 142 -1.93 -6.10 9.66
CA MET A 142 -2.28 -4.69 9.48
C MET A 142 -3.47 -4.42 10.39
N PRO A 143 -3.44 -3.45 11.33
CA PRO A 143 -4.69 -2.91 11.83
C PRO A 143 -5.46 -2.44 10.59
N GLU A 144 -6.69 -2.90 10.44
CA GLU A 144 -7.54 -2.46 9.33
C GLU A 144 -7.42 -0.94 9.22
N SER A 145 -6.95 -0.50 8.05
CA SER A 145 -7.13 0.89 7.64
C SER A 145 -8.57 1.27 7.92
N GLU A 146 -8.77 2.51 8.36
CA GLU A 146 -10.03 3.19 8.60
C GLU A 146 -10.99 3.09 7.39
N ALA A 147 -11.49 1.90 7.08
CA ALA A 147 -12.79 1.79 6.48
C ALA A 147 -13.69 2.57 7.46
N PRO A 148 -14.42 3.61 7.03
CA PRO A 148 -15.43 4.20 7.89
C PRO A 148 -16.21 3.00 8.43
N PRO A 149 -16.31 2.85 9.77
CA PRO A 149 -16.89 1.66 10.35
C PRO A 149 -18.16 1.44 9.57
N LEU A 150 -18.28 0.28 8.89
CA LEU A 150 -19.55 -0.10 8.34
C LEU A 150 -20.45 0.03 9.55
N MET A 151 -21.29 1.06 9.56
CA MET A 151 -22.40 1.17 10.47
C MET A 151 -23.35 0.08 10.01
N LEU A 152 -22.92 -1.16 10.18
CA LEU A 152 -23.76 -2.30 10.42
C LEU A 152 -24.39 -1.93 11.75
N THR A 153 -25.44 -1.15 11.60
CA THR A 153 -26.19 -0.55 12.69
C THR A 153 -26.44 -1.68 13.68
N LYS A 154 -26.14 -1.42 14.95
CA LYS A 154 -26.60 -2.24 16.08
C LYS A 154 -28.13 -2.14 16.20
N MET A 155 -28.83 -2.11 15.08
CA MET A 155 -30.26 -2.23 15.02
C MET A 155 -30.56 -3.70 15.26
N PRO A 156 -31.40 -4.04 16.26
CA PRO A 156 -31.94 -5.39 16.34
C PRO A 156 -32.58 -5.72 14.98
N LEU A 157 -32.46 -6.97 14.52
CA LEU A 157 -32.98 -7.43 13.23
C LEU A 157 -34.44 -7.02 12.97
N SER A 158 -35.22 -6.76 14.04
CA SER A 158 -36.58 -6.21 13.98
C SER A 158 -36.68 -4.87 13.25
N ASN A 159 -35.67 -4.00 13.36
CA ASN A 159 -35.71 -2.66 12.77
C ASN A 159 -35.28 -2.67 11.28
N ILE A 160 -34.41 -3.61 10.90
CA ILE A 160 -34.02 -3.81 9.50
C ILE A 160 -35.19 -4.44 8.73
N ALA A 161 -35.94 -5.34 9.36
CA ALA A 161 -37.17 -5.90 8.78
C ALA A 161 -38.26 -4.82 8.55
N MET A 162 -38.47 -3.92 9.51
CA MET A 162 -39.46 -2.83 9.35
C MET A 162 -39.08 -1.82 8.25
N MET A 163 -37.79 -1.57 8.00
CA MET A 163 -37.34 -0.71 6.89
C MET A 163 -37.50 -1.38 5.52
N LEU A 164 -37.28 -2.69 5.43
CA LEU A 164 -37.51 -3.45 4.20
C LEU A 164 -39.01 -3.52 3.85
N ASP A 165 -39.88 -3.70 4.85
CA ASP A 165 -41.35 -3.66 4.64
C ASP A 165 -41.86 -2.27 4.25
N MET A 166 -41.19 -1.19 4.67
CA MET A 166 -41.54 0.18 4.23
C MET A 166 -40.99 0.55 2.86
N MET A 167 -39.95 -0.14 2.35
CA MET A 167 -39.39 0.10 1.01
C MET A 167 -39.99 -0.80 -0.08
N ASP A 168 -40.68 -1.89 0.26
CA ASP A 168 -41.56 -2.64 -0.67
C ASP A 168 -42.96 -2.03 -0.77
N GLY A 169 -43.01 -0.68 -0.77
CA GLY A 169 -44.21 0.10 -1.06
C GLY A 169 -44.65 -0.07 -2.51
N SER A 170 -45.04 -1.29 -2.88
CA SER A 170 -45.87 -1.59 -4.04
C SER A 170 -47.27 -1.04 -3.76
N ALA A 171 -47.44 0.25 -4.07
CA ALA A 171 -48.74 0.88 -4.18
C ALA A 171 -49.47 0.29 -5.40
N ASP A 172 -50.21 -0.80 -5.18
CA ASP A 172 -51.36 -1.12 -6.00
C ASP A 172 -52.57 -1.39 -5.12
N GLY A 173 -53.65 -0.68 -5.43
CA GLY A 173 -54.81 -0.53 -4.59
C GLY A 173 -55.70 -1.76 -4.59
N LYS A 174 -56.20 -2.09 -3.41
CA LYS A 174 -57.62 -2.34 -3.09
C LYS A 174 -57.69 -2.83 -1.65
N VAL A 175 -58.17 -1.98 -0.75
CA VAL A 175 -58.62 -2.41 0.57
C VAL A 175 -59.98 -3.07 0.34
N ASP A 176 -59.97 -4.40 0.26
CA ASP A 176 -61.20 -5.19 0.23
C ASP A 176 -61.76 -5.27 1.66
N ASP A 177 -62.88 -4.61 1.85
CA ASP A 177 -63.51 -4.29 3.13
C ASP A 177 -64.42 -5.46 3.57
N SER A 178 -63.86 -6.66 3.75
CA SER A 178 -64.67 -7.88 3.95
C SER A 178 -64.20 -8.86 5.04
N ILE A 179 -63.32 -8.45 5.96
CA ILE A 179 -62.93 -9.30 7.11
C ILE A 179 -63.16 -8.56 8.44
N ASN A 180 -64.38 -8.12 8.71
CA ASN A 180 -64.79 -7.81 10.10
C ASN A 180 -66.31 -7.93 10.34
N LYS A 181 -66.96 -8.92 9.72
CA LYS A 181 -68.41 -9.14 9.88
C LYS A 181 -68.80 -10.50 10.46
N HIS A 182 -67.92 -11.17 11.20
CA HIS A 182 -68.24 -12.43 11.92
C HIS A 182 -67.78 -12.44 13.38
N ARG A 183 -68.02 -11.34 14.10
CA ARG A 183 -67.99 -11.37 15.58
C ARG A 183 -69.01 -10.40 16.19
N SER A 184 -70.25 -10.49 15.73
CA SER A 184 -71.41 -9.91 16.42
C SER A 184 -72.64 -10.67 15.96
N LEU A 185 -72.89 -11.82 16.60
CA LEU A 185 -74.17 -12.54 16.67
C LEU A 185 -73.91 -13.80 17.54
N MET A 186 -74.66 -13.92 18.63
CA MET A 186 -74.54 -14.85 19.78
C MET A 186 -73.78 -14.24 20.96
N GLY A 187 -74.41 -13.83 22.05
CA GLY A 187 -75.80 -13.90 22.44
C GLY A 187 -75.88 -13.61 23.94
N ASP A 188 -76.56 -12.54 24.29
CA ASP A 188 -77.09 -12.33 25.64
C ASP A 188 -78.02 -13.50 25.99
N LYS A 189 -77.69 -14.26 27.03
CA LYS A 189 -78.67 -14.92 27.90
C LYS A 189 -78.21 -14.89 29.35
N ARG A 190 -78.60 -13.81 30.04
CA ARG A 190 -78.94 -13.83 31.46
C ARG A 190 -80.31 -14.48 31.63
N TRP A 191 -80.39 -15.51 32.47
CA TRP A 191 -81.53 -15.98 33.27
C TRP A 191 -80.88 -16.91 34.33
N GLY A 192 -81.13 -16.87 35.62
CA GLY A 192 -81.98 -16.09 36.52
C GLY A 192 -81.61 -16.52 37.93
#